data_AF-A0A7L1M1X1-F1
#
_entry.id   AF-A0A7L1M1X1-F1
#
_cell.length_a   1.000
_cell.length_b   1.000
_cell.length_c   1.000
_cell.angle_alpha   90.00
_cell.angle_beta   90.00
_cell.angle_gamma   90.00
#
_symmetry.space_group_name_H-M   'P 1'
#
loop_
_entity.id
_entity.type
_entity.pdbx_description
1 polymer ?
#
loop_
_entity_poly.entity_id
_entity_poly.type
_entity_poly.pdbx_seq_one_letter_code
_entity_poly.pdbx_strand_id
1 'polypeptide(L)'
;SGTNEKKIIEVLSSRTSEQRQQIKQKYKALYNKEMEEDLKGDLSGNFEKAVLALLDLPCEYEARELRKAMKGAGTDESLLIEILCTRNNKEIINIKEAYKRLFDRDLESDVKSDTSGSLQKILVMVLEATRDETQQVNAELAEQDASDLYKVREGRWGTEELAFNVVLAKRSYSQLKATFQAYE
;
A
#
# COMPACT_ATOMS: atom_id res chain seq x y z
N SER A 1 -21.35 -27.99 15.14
CA SER A 1 -19.93 -27.95 15.52
C SER A 1 -19.59 -26.52 15.88
N GLY A 2 -18.74 -26.29 16.89
CA GLY A 2 -18.39 -24.94 17.32
C GLY A 2 -16.89 -24.73 17.14
N THR A 3 -16.52 -23.82 16.26
CA THR A 3 -15.14 -23.34 16.10
C THR A 3 -14.72 -22.64 17.39
N ASN A 4 -13.52 -22.93 17.91
CA ASN A 4 -13.03 -22.26 19.11
C ASN A 4 -12.34 -20.94 18.74
N GLU A 5 -13.14 -19.92 18.47
CA GLU A 5 -12.70 -18.58 18.05
C GLU A 5 -11.71 -17.95 19.06
N LYS A 6 -11.92 -18.18 20.36
CA LYS A 6 -11.01 -17.68 21.41
C LYS A 6 -9.58 -18.20 21.25
N LYS A 7 -9.42 -19.49 20.93
CA LYS A 7 -8.09 -20.07 20.69
C LYS A 7 -7.47 -19.54 19.40
N ILE A 8 -8.27 -19.31 18.36
CA ILE A 8 -7.78 -18.71 17.11
C ILE A 8 -7.25 -17.30 17.39
N ILE A 9 -8.01 -16.48 18.13
CA ILE A 9 -7.58 -15.13 18.54
C ILE A 9 -6.31 -15.20 19.36
N GLU A 10 -6.26 -16.04 20.40
CA GLU A 10 -5.10 -16.18 21.28
C GLU A 10 -3.84 -16.51 20.47
N VAL A 11 -3.91 -17.46 19.54
CA VAL A 11 -2.76 -17.86 18.72
C VAL A 11 -2.38 -16.77 17.72
N LEU A 12 -3.32 -16.23 16.95
CA LEU A 12 -2.98 -15.33 15.85
C LEU A 12 -2.60 -13.92 16.31
N SER A 13 -3.20 -13.43 17.40
CA SER A 13 -2.90 -12.10 17.94
C SER A 13 -1.59 -12.02 18.71
N SER A 14 -1.06 -13.15 19.18
CA SER A 14 0.18 -13.22 19.98
C SER A 14 1.40 -13.71 19.19
N ARG A 15 1.34 -13.66 17.86
CA ARG A 15 2.42 -14.13 16.96
C ARG A 15 2.77 -13.04 15.94
N THR A 16 4.03 -12.98 15.53
CA THR A 16 4.46 -12.13 14.42
C THR A 16 3.94 -12.67 13.09
N SER A 17 3.95 -11.86 12.02
CA SER A 17 3.60 -12.34 10.68
C SER A 17 4.47 -13.54 10.26
N GLU A 18 5.78 -13.47 10.52
CA GLU A 18 6.71 -14.57 10.24
C GLU A 18 6.35 -15.85 11.00
N GLN A 19 6.03 -15.74 12.30
CA GLN A 19 5.59 -16.89 13.09
C GLN A 19 4.26 -17.46 12.55
N ARG A 20 3.34 -16.61 12.09
CA ARG A 20 2.10 -17.07 11.45
C ARG A 20 2.37 -17.79 10.12
N GLN A 21 3.35 -17.36 9.32
CA GLN A 21 3.77 -18.10 8.12
C GLN A 21 4.34 -19.47 8.47
N GLN A 22 5.18 -19.57 9.51
CA GLN A 22 5.70 -20.86 9.97
C GLN A 22 4.59 -21.79 10.47
N ILE A 23 3.57 -21.23 11.14
CA ILE A 23 2.38 -21.98 11.57
C ILE A 23 1.62 -22.52 10.36
N LYS A 24 1.38 -21.70 9.32
CA LYS A 24 0.73 -22.13 8.07
C LYS A 24 1.47 -23.28 7.41
N GLN A 25 2.79 -23.16 7.27
CA GLN A 25 3.64 -24.21 6.68
C GLN A 25 3.56 -25.52 7.48
N LYS A 26 3.63 -25.45 8.81
CA LYS A 26 3.50 -26.64 9.68
C LYS A 26 2.11 -27.25 9.61
N TYR A 27 1.06 -26.43 9.53
CA TYR A 27 -0.32 -26.91 9.40
C TYR A 27 -0.50 -27.70 8.10
N LYS A 28 -0.01 -27.16 6.98
CA LYS A 28 -0.01 -27.86 5.70
C LYS A 28 0.77 -29.18 5.76
N ALA A 29 1.95 -29.20 6.39
CA ALA A 29 2.75 -30.41 6.52
C ALA A 29 2.07 -31.50 7.38
N LEU A 30 1.35 -31.11 8.44
CA LEU A 30 0.70 -32.05 9.36
C LEU A 30 -0.65 -32.57 8.85
N TYR A 31 -1.43 -31.71 8.20
CA TYR A 31 -2.82 -32.01 7.84
C TYR A 31 -3.06 -32.12 6.35
N ASN A 32 -2.06 -31.81 5.51
CA ASN A 32 -2.15 -31.75 4.05
C ASN A 32 -3.32 -30.89 3.56
N LYS A 33 -3.54 -29.76 4.24
CA LYS A 33 -4.58 -28.78 3.96
C LYS A 33 -4.06 -27.37 4.16
N GLU A 34 -4.61 -26.41 3.41
CA GLU A 34 -4.33 -24.99 3.62
C GLU A 34 -5.13 -24.49 4.82
N MET A 35 -4.45 -23.88 5.80
CA MET A 35 -5.07 -23.37 7.02
C MET A 35 -6.17 -22.35 6.70
N GLU A 36 -5.94 -21.52 5.68
CA GLU A 36 -6.87 -20.49 5.24
C GLU A 36 -8.20 -21.07 4.74
N GLU A 37 -8.16 -22.19 4.03
CA GLU A 37 -9.36 -22.82 3.48
C GLU A 37 -10.20 -23.51 4.56
N ASP A 38 -9.55 -24.19 5.52
CA ASP A 38 -10.28 -24.73 6.68
C ASP A 38 -10.89 -23.60 7.52
N LEU A 39 -10.17 -22.50 7.77
CA LEU A 39 -10.70 -21.36 8.53
C LEU A 39 -11.83 -20.62 7.81
N LYS A 40 -11.80 -20.51 6.47
CA LYS A 40 -12.92 -19.97 5.68
C LYS A 40 -14.19 -20.82 5.80
N GLY A 41 -14.04 -22.15 5.89
CA GLY A 41 -15.19 -23.05 6.06
C GLY A 41 -15.85 -22.94 7.44
N ASP A 42 -15.09 -22.53 8.44
CA ASP A 42 -15.47 -22.55 9.86
C ASP A 42 -15.81 -21.17 10.44
N LEU A 43 -15.40 -20.08 9.77
CA LEU A 43 -15.59 -18.69 10.21
C LEU A 43 -16.48 -17.95 9.21
N SER A 44 -17.05 -16.81 9.63
CA SER A 44 -17.79 -15.94 8.71
C SER A 44 -17.66 -14.46 9.06
N GLY A 45 -18.06 -13.61 8.11
CA GLY A 45 -18.21 -12.17 8.32
C GLY A 45 -16.89 -11.44 8.53
N ASN A 46 -16.90 -10.41 9.37
CA ASN A 46 -15.71 -9.58 9.61
C ASN A 46 -14.62 -10.32 10.41
N PHE A 47 -15.01 -11.32 11.21
CA PHE A 47 -14.06 -12.11 11.97
C PHE A 47 -13.22 -13.00 11.04
N GLU A 48 -13.86 -13.69 10.09
CA GLU A 48 -13.17 -14.44 9.03
C GLU A 48 -12.19 -13.54 8.27
N LYS A 49 -12.64 -12.37 7.79
CA LYS A 49 -11.79 -11.42 7.07
C LYS A 49 -10.55 -11.02 7.87
N ALA A 50 -10.72 -10.70 9.16
CA ALA A 50 -9.61 -10.31 10.02
C ALA A 50 -8.62 -11.47 10.25
N VAL A 51 -9.13 -12.69 10.44
CA VAL A 51 -8.29 -13.88 10.62
C VAL A 51 -7.47 -14.17 9.36
N LEU A 52 -8.09 -14.12 8.18
CA LEU A 52 -7.39 -14.35 6.92
C LEU A 52 -6.36 -13.25 6.62
N ALA A 53 -6.70 -11.99 6.90
CA ALA A 53 -5.78 -10.87 6.79
C ALA A 53 -4.54 -11.04 7.66
N LEU A 54 -4.70 -11.56 8.89
CA LEU A 54 -3.57 -11.86 9.77
C LEU A 54 -2.67 -12.97 9.21
N LEU A 55 -3.22 -13.90 8.43
CA LEU A 55 -2.49 -15.04 7.85
C LEU A 55 -1.74 -14.69 6.55
N ASP A 56 -2.06 -13.59 5.89
CA ASP A 56 -1.29 -13.08 4.76
C ASP A 56 0.04 -12.45 5.25
N LEU A 57 1.05 -12.44 4.38
CA LEU A 57 2.15 -11.49 4.53
C LEU A 57 1.60 -10.05 4.33
N PRO A 58 2.19 -9.02 4.95
CA PRO A 58 1.70 -7.65 4.81
C PRO A 58 1.52 -7.22 3.35
N CYS A 59 2.51 -7.50 2.49
CA CYS A 59 2.44 -7.18 1.06
C CYS A 59 1.39 -7.99 0.29
N GLU A 60 1.06 -9.22 0.72
CA GLU A 60 0.00 -10.03 0.11
C GLU A 60 -1.37 -9.46 0.45
N TYR A 61 -1.59 -9.10 1.71
CA TYR A 61 -2.82 -8.46 2.15
C TYR A 61 -3.06 -7.15 1.39
N GLU A 62 -2.02 -6.31 1.30
CA GLU A 62 -2.06 -5.04 0.55
C GLU A 62 -2.33 -5.25 -0.92
N ALA A 63 -1.69 -6.25 -1.55
CA ALA A 63 -1.98 -6.59 -2.94
C ALA A 63 -3.45 -7.01 -3.15
N ARG A 64 -4.04 -7.77 -2.20
CA ARG A 64 -5.47 -8.12 -2.26
C ARG A 64 -6.39 -6.92 -2.10
N GLU A 65 -6.10 -6.03 -1.15
CA GLU A 65 -6.88 -4.81 -0.95
C GLU A 65 -6.78 -3.86 -2.15
N LEU A 66 -5.58 -3.68 -2.74
CA LEU A 66 -5.41 -2.94 -4.00
C LEU A 66 -6.19 -3.58 -5.15
N ARG A 67 -6.16 -4.92 -5.27
CA ARG A 67 -6.91 -5.61 -6.32
C ARG A 67 -8.41 -5.38 -6.15
N LYS A 68 -8.89 -5.43 -4.91
CA LYS A 68 -10.30 -5.21 -4.54
C LYS A 68 -10.72 -3.76 -4.77
N ALA A 69 -9.87 -2.78 -4.46
CA ALA A 69 -10.11 -1.36 -4.77
C ALA A 69 -10.34 -1.11 -6.26
N MET A 70 -9.65 -1.87 -7.12
CA MET A 70 -9.74 -1.78 -8.58
C MET A 70 -10.60 -2.88 -9.21
N LYS A 71 -11.44 -3.58 -8.42
CA LYS A 71 -12.29 -4.65 -8.96
C LYS A 71 -13.76 -4.25 -8.88
N GLY A 72 -14.33 -3.92 -10.04
CA GLY A 72 -15.78 -3.76 -10.18
C GLY A 72 -16.12 -2.49 -10.93
N ALA A 73 -17.34 -1.99 -10.70
CA ALA A 73 -17.75 -0.70 -11.23
C ALA A 73 -17.23 0.41 -10.29
N GLY A 74 -16.35 1.26 -10.83
CA GLY A 74 -15.67 2.30 -10.07
C GLY A 74 -14.43 1.80 -9.33
N THR A 75 -13.75 2.74 -8.68
CA THR A 75 -12.45 2.55 -8.04
C THR A 75 -12.48 3.13 -6.65
N ASP A 76 -11.99 2.38 -5.65
CA ASP A 76 -11.75 2.92 -4.31
C ASP A 76 -10.43 3.68 -4.28
N GLU A 77 -10.47 4.92 -4.77
CA GLU A 77 -9.29 5.80 -4.84
C GLU A 77 -8.70 6.10 -3.46
N SER A 78 -9.53 6.15 -2.41
CA SER A 78 -9.09 6.39 -1.04
C SER A 78 -8.18 5.26 -0.55
N LEU A 79 -8.55 3.99 -0.82
CA LEU A 79 -7.73 2.84 -0.45
C LEU A 79 -6.43 2.76 -1.26
N LEU A 80 -6.47 3.11 -2.55
CA LEU A 80 -5.26 3.20 -3.37
C LEU A 80 -4.28 4.23 -2.81
N ILE A 81 -4.76 5.42 -2.46
CA ILE A 81 -3.96 6.50 -1.88
C ILE A 81 -3.41 6.08 -0.51
N GLU A 82 -4.26 5.51 0.36
CA GLU A 82 -3.85 5.07 1.70
C GLU A 82 -2.68 4.07 1.63
N ILE A 83 -2.80 3.05 0.79
CA ILE A 83 -1.75 2.04 0.67
C ILE A 83 -0.52 2.60 -0.05
N LEU A 84 -0.66 3.16 -1.25
CA LEU A 84 0.50 3.51 -2.07
C LEU A 84 1.27 4.71 -1.50
N CYS A 85 0.58 5.72 -0.96
CA CYS A 85 1.24 6.94 -0.48
C CYS A 85 1.83 6.83 0.94
N THR A 86 1.65 5.71 1.63
CA THR A 86 2.19 5.50 3.00
C THR A 86 3.26 4.40 3.08
N ARG A 87 3.68 3.85 1.94
CA ARG A 87 4.69 2.79 1.89
C ARG A 87 6.04 3.30 1.42
N ASN A 88 7.10 2.68 1.93
CA ASN A 88 8.46 2.91 1.48
C ASN A 88 8.75 2.15 0.17
N ASN A 89 9.87 2.46 -0.48
CA ASN A 89 10.27 1.89 -1.76
C ASN A 89 10.31 0.36 -1.71
N LYS A 90 10.89 -0.21 -0.64
CA LYS A 90 10.99 -1.66 -0.46
C LYS A 90 9.62 -2.32 -0.31
N GLU A 91 8.71 -1.70 0.44
CA GLU A 91 7.34 -2.17 0.61
C GLU A 91 6.57 -2.12 -0.72
N ILE A 92 6.67 -1.03 -1.48
CA ILE A 92 6.05 -0.92 -2.81
C ILE A 92 6.55 -2.04 -3.74
N ILE A 93 7.86 -2.32 -3.76
CA ILE A 93 8.43 -3.43 -4.55
C ILE A 93 7.82 -4.77 -4.11
N ASN A 94 7.79 -5.05 -2.80
CA ASN A 94 7.20 -6.29 -2.28
C ASN A 94 5.71 -6.42 -2.63
N ILE A 95 4.96 -5.32 -2.61
CA ILE A 95 3.54 -5.30 -2.99
C ILE A 95 3.40 -5.60 -4.49
N LYS A 96 4.21 -4.98 -5.37
CA LYS A 96 4.20 -5.25 -6.82
C LYS A 96 4.47 -6.72 -7.12
N GLU A 97 5.48 -7.31 -6.47
CA GLU A 97 5.82 -8.72 -6.60
C GLU A 97 4.70 -9.64 -6.09
N ALA A 98 4.12 -9.34 -4.92
CA ALA A 98 2.98 -10.09 -4.38
C ALA A 98 1.76 -10.01 -5.30
N TYR A 99 1.45 -8.83 -5.84
CA TYR A 99 0.35 -8.62 -6.78
C TYR A 99 0.52 -9.46 -8.03
N LYS A 100 1.71 -9.45 -8.63
CA LYS A 100 2.02 -10.27 -9.81
C LYS A 100 1.90 -11.76 -9.50
N ARG A 101 2.42 -12.23 -8.38
CA ARG A 101 2.32 -13.65 -7.99
C ARG A 101 0.90 -14.10 -7.70
N LEU A 102 0.08 -13.27 -7.04
CA LEU A 102 -1.26 -13.62 -6.61
C LEU A 102 -2.30 -13.57 -7.73
N PHE A 103 -2.13 -12.65 -8.70
CA PHE A 103 -3.15 -12.39 -9.72
C PHE A 103 -2.68 -12.60 -11.16
N ASP A 104 -1.39 -12.85 -11.37
CA ASP A 104 -0.73 -12.86 -12.68
C ASP A 104 -0.89 -11.55 -13.46
N ARG A 105 -1.05 -10.42 -12.75
CA ARG A 105 -1.26 -9.08 -13.32
C ARG A 105 -0.18 -8.11 -12.87
N ASP A 106 0.03 -7.06 -13.66
CA ASP A 106 0.95 -5.99 -13.30
C ASP A 106 0.19 -4.88 -12.56
N LEU A 107 0.62 -4.55 -11.34
CA LEU A 107 -0.06 -3.57 -10.49
C LEU A 107 -0.09 -2.17 -11.14
N GLU A 108 1.01 -1.77 -11.78
CA GLU A 108 1.09 -0.45 -12.42
C GLU A 108 0.16 -0.35 -13.61
N SER A 109 0.08 -1.40 -14.42
CA SER A 109 -0.86 -1.50 -15.54
C SER A 109 -2.32 -1.45 -15.06
N ASP A 110 -2.65 -2.14 -13.97
CA ASP A 110 -3.99 -2.09 -13.41
C ASP A 110 -4.33 -0.70 -12.87
N VAL A 111 -3.43 -0.04 -12.13
CA VAL A 111 -3.61 1.34 -11.67
C VAL A 111 -3.79 2.31 -12.84
N LYS A 112 -3.00 2.18 -13.90
CA LYS A 112 -3.15 2.98 -15.14
C LYS A 112 -4.50 2.76 -15.81
N SER A 113 -5.03 1.55 -15.78
CA SER A 113 -6.32 1.24 -16.41
C SER A 113 -7.53 1.72 -15.60
N ASP A 114 -7.38 1.80 -14.27
CA ASP A 114 -8.49 2.03 -13.35
C ASP A 114 -8.56 3.47 -12.83
N THR A 115 -7.48 4.24 -12.95
CA THR A 115 -7.43 5.65 -12.57
C THR A 115 -7.20 6.54 -13.78
N SER A 116 -7.40 7.86 -13.64
CA SER A 116 -7.14 8.82 -14.71
C SER A 116 -6.60 10.17 -14.19
N GLY A 117 -6.22 11.06 -15.11
CA GLY A 117 -5.82 12.43 -14.78
C GLY A 117 -4.63 12.51 -13.83
N SER A 118 -4.66 13.48 -12.93
CA SER A 118 -3.58 13.79 -11.99
C SER A 118 -3.33 12.67 -10.99
N LEU A 119 -4.39 12.01 -10.54
CA LEU A 119 -4.30 10.88 -9.60
C LEU A 119 -3.53 9.72 -10.23
N GLN A 120 -3.85 9.36 -11.47
CA GLN A 120 -3.11 8.30 -12.18
C GLN A 120 -1.62 8.61 -12.23
N LYS A 121 -1.25 9.84 -12.61
CA LYS A 121 0.15 10.24 -12.73
C LYS A 121 0.90 10.10 -11.41
N ILE A 122 0.36 10.63 -10.31
CA ILE A 122 1.05 10.55 -9.02
C ILE A 122 1.17 9.11 -8.50
N LEU A 123 0.12 8.29 -8.65
CA LEU A 123 0.17 6.89 -8.22
C LEU A 123 1.19 6.09 -9.03
N VAL A 124 1.30 6.33 -10.34
CA VAL A 124 2.34 5.72 -11.18
C VAL A 124 3.75 6.15 -10.73
N MET A 125 3.96 7.44 -10.42
CA MET A 125 5.25 7.93 -9.92
C MET A 125 5.66 7.33 -8.57
N VAL A 126 4.68 7.04 -7.71
CA VAL A 126 4.87 6.33 -6.44
C VAL A 126 5.24 4.87 -6.69
N LEU A 127 4.59 4.21 -7.66
CA LEU A 127 4.86 2.81 -8.04
C LEU A 127 6.23 2.59 -8.69
N GLU A 128 6.93 3.65 -9.10
CA GLU A 128 8.34 3.58 -9.50
C GLU A 128 9.26 3.20 -8.32
N ALA A 129 8.83 3.41 -7.07
CA ALA A 129 9.58 3.06 -5.86
C ALA A 129 10.99 3.68 -5.80
N THR A 130 11.09 4.96 -6.17
CA THR A 130 12.36 5.72 -6.18
C THR A 130 12.29 6.98 -5.33
N ARG A 131 11.48 7.00 -4.27
CA ARG A 131 11.43 8.14 -3.35
C ARG A 131 12.80 8.28 -2.66
N ASP A 132 13.26 9.51 -2.45
CA ASP A 132 14.38 9.74 -1.55
C ASP A 132 13.99 9.34 -0.13
N GLU A 133 14.73 8.42 0.50
CA GLU A 133 14.47 7.95 1.87
C GLU A 133 15.53 8.44 2.87
N THR A 134 16.40 9.35 2.43
CA THR A 134 17.41 9.95 3.32
C THR A 134 16.77 10.92 4.32
N GLN A 135 17.50 11.16 5.41
CA GLN A 135 17.13 12.16 6.43
C GLN A 135 17.78 13.52 6.16
N GLN A 136 18.53 13.66 5.06
CA GLN A 136 19.18 14.90 4.71
C GLN A 136 18.15 15.90 4.19
N VAL A 137 18.32 17.16 4.57
CA VAL A 137 17.45 18.26 4.17
C VAL A 137 18.27 19.30 3.45
N ASN A 138 17.84 19.67 2.25
CA ASN A 138 18.34 20.82 1.52
C ASN A 138 17.34 21.98 1.71
N ALA A 139 17.76 22.99 2.47
CA ALA A 139 16.93 24.14 2.80
C ALA A 139 16.57 24.99 1.57
N GLU A 140 17.55 25.25 0.68
CA GLU A 140 17.30 26.00 -0.56
C GLU A 140 16.29 25.28 -1.45
N LEU A 141 16.40 23.94 -1.55
CA LEU A 141 15.42 23.13 -2.28
C LEU A 141 14.04 23.15 -1.62
N ALA A 142 13.97 23.16 -0.28
CA ALA A 142 12.69 23.24 0.43
C ALA A 142 11.98 24.58 0.16
N GLU A 143 12.72 25.69 0.17
CA GLU A 143 12.19 27.02 -0.17
C GLU A 143 11.74 27.09 -1.63
N GLN A 144 12.54 26.51 -2.55
CA GLN A 144 12.19 26.43 -3.96
C GLN A 144 10.92 25.61 -4.17
N ASP A 145 10.85 24.40 -3.63
CA ASP A 145 9.67 23.53 -3.73
C ASP A 145 8.44 24.23 -3.12
N ALA A 146 8.56 24.93 -1.99
CA ALA A 146 7.47 25.70 -1.39
C ALA A 146 6.99 26.83 -2.30
N SER A 147 7.92 27.59 -2.90
CA SER A 147 7.60 28.64 -3.87
C SER A 147 6.88 28.08 -5.10
N ASP A 148 7.32 26.94 -5.61
CA ASP A 148 6.72 26.30 -6.78
C ASP A 148 5.32 25.77 -6.44
N LEU A 149 5.13 25.15 -5.27
CA LEU A 149 3.81 24.76 -4.76
C LEU A 149 2.86 25.96 -4.62
N TYR A 150 3.36 27.12 -4.20
CA TYR A 150 2.55 28.35 -4.08
C TYR A 150 2.07 28.86 -5.44
N LYS A 151 2.95 28.89 -6.44
CA LYS A 151 2.59 29.32 -7.80
C LYS A 151 1.50 28.44 -8.43
N VAL A 152 1.56 27.13 -8.17
CA VAL A 152 0.53 26.17 -8.60
C VAL A 152 -0.84 26.58 -8.04
N ARG A 153 -0.89 26.92 -6.75
CA ARG A 153 -2.13 27.31 -6.05
C ARG A 153 -2.77 28.57 -6.63
N GLU A 154 -1.98 29.54 -7.11
CA GLU A 154 -2.50 30.78 -7.69
C GLU A 154 -3.04 30.61 -9.12
N GLY A 155 -3.05 29.40 -9.68
CA GLY A 155 -3.66 29.12 -10.99
C GLY A 155 -2.84 29.63 -12.18
N ARG A 156 -1.53 29.84 -12.00
CA ARG A 156 -0.62 30.26 -13.06
C ARG A 156 -0.20 29.06 -13.94
N TRP A 157 -1.16 28.57 -14.73
CA TRP A 157 -1.04 27.76 -15.97
C TRP A 157 -0.48 26.31 -15.89
N GLY A 158 -1.35 25.33 -16.19
CA GLY A 158 -1.12 24.13 -17.03
C GLY A 158 -0.07 23.07 -16.63
N THR A 159 1.22 23.41 -16.64
CA THR A 159 2.36 22.47 -16.61
C THR A 159 2.82 22.04 -15.22
N GLU A 160 2.27 22.63 -14.16
CA GLU A 160 2.82 22.53 -12.79
C GLU A 160 2.23 21.39 -11.95
N GLU A 161 1.17 20.72 -12.40
CA GLU A 161 0.67 19.49 -11.76
C GLU A 161 1.77 18.40 -11.72
N LEU A 162 2.65 18.39 -12.73
CA LEU A 162 3.83 17.52 -12.75
C LEU A 162 4.83 17.91 -11.66
N ALA A 163 5.05 19.21 -11.40
CA ALA A 163 5.92 19.67 -10.33
C ALA A 163 5.38 19.26 -8.95
N PHE A 164 4.07 19.45 -8.73
CA PHE A 164 3.38 19.00 -7.51
C PHE A 164 3.53 17.50 -7.29
N ASN A 165 3.28 16.69 -8.31
CA ASN A 165 3.42 15.23 -8.25
C ASN A 165 4.88 14.82 -7.99
N VAL A 166 5.85 15.47 -8.63
CA VAL A 166 7.28 15.20 -8.40
C VAL A 166 7.66 15.49 -6.95
N VAL A 167 7.28 16.66 -6.41
CA VAL A 167 7.59 17.03 -5.03
C VAL A 167 7.01 15.98 -4.07
N LEU A 168 5.71 15.70 -4.18
CA LEU A 168 5.05 14.77 -3.26
C LEU A 168 5.48 13.31 -3.43
N ALA A 169 5.80 12.85 -4.64
CA ALA A 169 6.17 11.46 -4.90
C ALA A 169 7.66 11.17 -4.67
N LYS A 170 8.55 12.15 -4.87
CA LYS A 170 10.01 11.92 -4.92
C LYS A 170 10.78 12.45 -3.73
N ARG A 171 10.34 13.52 -3.06
CA ARG A 171 11.05 14.07 -1.89
C ARG A 171 10.93 13.13 -0.70
N SER A 172 11.96 13.11 0.14
CA SER A 172 11.92 12.39 1.42
C SER A 172 10.91 13.03 2.36
N TYR A 173 10.44 12.27 3.36
CA TYR A 173 9.53 12.83 4.36
C TYR A 173 10.17 13.98 5.14
N SER A 174 11.47 13.89 5.41
CA SER A 174 12.22 14.95 6.09
C SER A 174 12.32 16.20 5.23
N GLN A 175 12.56 16.06 3.92
CA GLN A 175 12.56 17.16 2.97
C GLN A 175 11.16 17.78 2.79
N LEU A 176 10.11 16.97 2.69
CA LEU A 176 8.73 17.44 2.59
C LEU A 176 8.31 18.21 3.83
N LYS A 177 8.70 17.75 5.03
CA LYS A 177 8.45 18.46 6.27
C LYS A 177 9.07 19.86 6.26
N ALA A 178 10.32 19.98 5.82
CA ALA A 178 10.98 21.28 5.68
C ALA A 178 10.29 22.16 4.60
N THR A 179 9.88 21.56 3.50
CA THR A 179 9.13 22.24 2.42
C THR A 179 7.82 22.82 2.94
N PHE A 180 7.05 22.05 3.72
CA PHE A 180 5.79 22.52 4.31
C PHE A 180 6.00 23.60 5.36
N GLN A 181 7.11 23.54 6.13
CA GLN A 181 7.47 24.61 7.05
C GLN A 181 7.86 25.91 6.34
N ALA A 182 8.51 25.83 5.17
CA ALA A 182 8.84 27.00 4.34
C ALA A 182 7.63 27.56 3.58
N TYR A 183 6.53 26.81 3.50
CA TYR A 183 5.30 27.20 2.85
C TYR A 183 4.34 28.00 3.77
N GLU A 184 4.50 27.88 5.08
CA GLU A 184 3.77 28.64 6.12
C GLU A 184 4.27 30.10 6.22
#